data_AF-A0A935HLR4-F1
#
_entry.id   AF-A0A935HLR4-F1
#
_cell.length_a   1.000
_cell.length_b   1.000
_cell.length_c   1.000
_cell.angle_alpha   90.00
_cell.angle_beta   90.00
_cell.angle_gamma   90.00
#
_symmetry.space_group_name_H-M   'P 1'
#
loop_
_entity.id
_entity.type
_entity.pdbx_description
1 polymer ?
#
loop_
_entity_poly.entity_id
_entity_poly.type
_entity_poly.pdbx_seq_one_letter_code
_entity_poly.pdbx_strand_id
1 'polypeptide(L)'
;MKKGVAIYGGFDPDNGIDDLSDNRILPNPANLQGSVLDGNNSRSVIFNESPGNNRMDKTAILDGFTLTNGKSGNGGGIYNRLSSPLIRNVVIKNNKSDGGGGVWSYISNAEFENVSIINNDCTAFSGGYGGGIASRFSNLKLTNVVIANNKASQDGGGIWLAEKSSYSLTNVSITNNISGDEGGGIYTNSEDGNNLTNVTIANNTPNAVKLSGELWYIKNSILYGGTTGSNYEANNSIIEGKTSTANGNISASGITLATLFNNPGSADYTLKLGSPVINKGDNIHFSGLNEKHQRPGR
;
A
#
# COMPACT_ATOMS: atom_id res chain seq x y z
N MET A 1 12.96 -15.70 5.09
CA MET A 1 12.21 -16.13 6.31
C MET A 1 11.88 -17.62 6.21
N LYS A 2 11.15 -18.21 7.18
CA LYS A 2 10.73 -19.62 7.17
C LYS A 2 9.29 -19.77 7.68
N LYS A 3 8.56 -20.75 7.16
CA LYS A 3 7.21 -21.10 7.61
C LYS A 3 7.21 -21.39 9.12
N GLY A 4 6.21 -20.88 9.83
CA GLY A 4 6.06 -21.03 11.28
C GLY A 4 7.06 -20.23 12.13
N VAL A 5 7.89 -19.38 11.53
CA VAL A 5 8.89 -18.57 12.24
C VAL A 5 8.50 -17.11 12.21
N ALA A 6 8.41 -16.51 13.38
CA ALA A 6 8.25 -15.07 13.56
C ALA A 6 9.58 -14.41 13.91
N ILE A 7 9.84 -13.23 13.34
CA ILE A 7 11.01 -12.41 13.59
C ILE A 7 10.50 -11.05 14.08
N TYR A 8 10.92 -10.66 15.28
CA TYR A 8 10.49 -9.44 15.97
C TYR A 8 11.66 -8.47 16.14
N GLY A 9 11.42 -7.18 15.86
CA GLY A 9 12.36 -6.08 16.10
C GLY A 9 11.87 -5.15 17.21
N GLY A 10 12.67 -4.13 17.55
CA GLY A 10 12.31 -3.11 18.54
C GLY A 10 12.66 -3.44 19.98
N PHE A 11 13.63 -4.33 20.22
CA PHE A 11 14.16 -4.63 21.55
C PHE A 11 15.34 -3.73 21.89
N ASP A 12 15.48 -3.42 23.17
CA ASP A 12 16.57 -2.63 23.75
C ASP A 12 16.88 -3.17 25.16
N PRO A 13 17.65 -4.28 25.26
CA PRO A 13 17.90 -4.96 26.52
C PRO A 13 18.61 -4.08 27.56
N ASP A 14 19.41 -3.11 27.11
CA ASP A 14 20.11 -2.17 28.00
C ASP A 14 19.12 -1.24 28.73
N ASN A 15 17.92 -1.05 28.18
CA ASN A 15 16.83 -0.27 28.77
C ASN A 15 15.65 -1.13 29.24
N GLY A 16 15.85 -2.45 29.39
CA GLY A 16 14.84 -3.37 29.92
C GLY A 16 13.68 -3.65 28.96
N ILE A 17 13.92 -3.59 27.65
CA ILE A 17 12.99 -4.05 26.61
C ILE A 17 13.58 -5.32 26.00
N ASP A 18 13.37 -6.45 26.65
CA ASP A 18 14.05 -7.72 26.33
C ASP A 18 13.10 -8.79 25.78
N ASP A 19 11.78 -8.65 25.98
CA ASP A 19 10.80 -9.60 25.46
C ASP A 19 9.50 -8.98 24.93
N LEU A 20 8.59 -9.84 24.46
CA LEU A 20 7.34 -9.43 23.80
C LEU A 20 6.28 -8.88 24.76
N SER A 21 6.47 -9.00 26.07
CA SER A 21 5.63 -8.37 27.08
C SER A 21 5.94 -6.88 27.25
N ASP A 22 7.13 -6.44 26.80
CA ASP A 22 7.54 -5.05 26.83
C ASP A 22 6.98 -4.20 25.69
N ASN A 23 6.92 -2.89 25.93
CA ASN A 23 6.59 -1.91 24.90
C ASN A 23 7.76 -1.72 23.94
N ARG A 24 7.81 -2.53 22.88
CA ARG A 24 8.85 -2.47 21.84
C ARG A 24 8.95 -1.11 21.16
N ILE A 25 10.17 -0.74 20.77
CA ILE A 25 10.49 0.45 19.98
C ILE A 25 10.18 0.18 18.51
N LEU A 26 8.94 0.47 18.09
CA LEU A 26 8.47 0.24 16.72
C LEU A 26 9.07 1.26 15.72
N PRO A 27 9.21 0.87 14.45
CA PRO A 27 9.80 1.73 13.43
C PRO A 27 8.92 2.94 13.12
N ASN A 28 9.55 4.08 12.87
CA ASN A 28 8.87 5.33 12.51
C ASN A 28 9.22 5.71 11.06
N PRO A 29 8.24 5.97 10.18
CA PRO A 29 8.51 6.34 8.79
C PRO A 29 9.43 7.56 8.64
N ALA A 30 9.34 8.54 9.54
CA ALA A 30 10.05 9.81 9.47
C ALA A 30 11.54 9.74 9.85
N ASN A 31 11.99 8.69 10.55
CA ASN A 31 13.37 8.57 11.03
C ASN A 31 13.82 7.09 11.07
N LEU A 32 15.01 6.79 11.62
CA LEU A 32 15.53 5.42 11.71
C LEU A 32 15.37 4.82 13.13
N GLN A 33 14.32 5.21 13.86
CA GLN A 33 14.01 4.62 15.15
C GLN A 33 13.68 3.13 15.03
N GLY A 34 14.02 2.37 16.08
CA GLY A 34 13.74 0.95 16.20
C GLY A 34 14.78 0.08 15.48
N SER A 35 14.44 -1.18 15.23
CA SER A 35 15.35 -2.10 14.55
C SER A 35 15.38 -1.83 13.03
N VAL A 36 16.59 -1.74 12.48
CA VAL A 36 16.81 -1.49 11.05
C VAL A 36 17.50 -2.69 10.41
N LEU A 37 16.96 -3.15 9.28
CA LEU A 37 17.60 -4.10 8.39
C LEU A 37 18.03 -3.36 7.12
N ASP A 38 19.33 -3.37 6.85
CA ASP A 38 19.96 -2.63 5.75
C ASP A 38 20.44 -3.60 4.66
N GLY A 39 20.02 -3.36 3.42
CA GLY A 39 20.40 -4.12 2.23
C GLY A 39 21.78 -3.76 1.64
N ASN A 40 22.47 -2.78 2.22
CA ASN A 40 23.79 -2.25 1.86
C ASN A 40 23.95 -1.89 0.38
N ASN A 41 22.86 -1.43 -0.24
CA ASN A 41 22.77 -1.09 -1.65
C ASN A 41 23.21 -2.22 -2.60
N SER A 42 23.12 -3.48 -2.16
CA SER A 42 23.66 -4.62 -2.93
C SER A 42 22.73 -5.83 -3.03
N ARG A 43 21.68 -5.90 -2.22
CA ARG A 43 20.73 -7.02 -2.20
C ARG A 43 19.35 -6.58 -1.76
N SER A 44 18.35 -7.44 -1.97
CA SER A 44 17.08 -7.32 -1.27
C SER A 44 17.30 -7.37 0.24
N VAL A 45 16.59 -6.55 1.02
CA VAL A 45 16.69 -6.60 2.49
C VAL A 45 16.14 -7.93 3.02
N ILE A 46 14.97 -8.33 2.51
CA ILE A 46 14.35 -9.63 2.80
C ILE A 46 14.20 -10.39 1.48
N PHE A 47 14.75 -11.60 1.43
CA PHE A 47 14.64 -12.50 0.30
C PHE A 47 13.91 -13.77 0.71
N ASN A 48 12.72 -14.00 0.13
CA ASN A 48 11.92 -15.19 0.35
C ASN A 48 11.71 -15.94 -0.95
N GLU A 49 12.19 -17.17 -0.99
CA GLU A 49 11.93 -18.10 -2.07
C GLU A 49 11.70 -19.49 -1.49
N SER A 50 10.52 -20.05 -1.72
CA SER A 50 10.12 -21.35 -1.15
C SER A 50 9.69 -22.32 -2.26
N PRO A 51 10.63 -22.82 -3.07
CA PRO A 51 10.30 -23.80 -4.10
C PRO A 51 9.93 -25.13 -3.43
N GLY A 52 8.85 -25.78 -3.89
CA GLY A 52 8.41 -27.08 -3.40
C GLY A 52 7.02 -27.08 -2.74
N ASN A 53 6.70 -28.20 -2.07
CA ASN A 53 5.36 -28.47 -1.55
C ASN A 53 5.07 -27.80 -0.19
N ASN A 54 6.11 -27.42 0.56
CA ASN A 54 5.95 -26.74 1.85
C ASN A 54 6.26 -25.24 1.71
N ARG A 55 5.44 -24.54 0.92
CA ARG A 55 5.60 -23.10 0.66
C ARG A 55 5.44 -22.30 1.95
N MET A 56 6.20 -21.23 2.07
CA MET A 56 6.03 -20.26 3.15
C MET A 56 4.66 -19.61 3.05
N ASP A 57 3.95 -19.56 4.16
CA ASP A 57 2.65 -18.92 4.31
C ASP A 57 2.70 -17.88 5.43
N LYS A 58 1.54 -17.31 5.78
CA LYS A 58 1.41 -16.20 6.72
C LYS A 58 1.84 -16.51 8.15
N THR A 59 2.16 -17.77 8.45
CA THR A 59 2.79 -18.16 9.72
C THR A 59 4.26 -17.71 9.80
N ALA A 60 4.87 -17.33 8.68
CA ALA A 60 6.13 -16.58 8.66
C ALA A 60 5.85 -15.10 8.88
N ILE A 61 6.32 -14.54 10.00
CA ILE A 61 5.99 -13.17 10.43
C ILE A 61 7.25 -12.31 10.47
N LEU A 62 7.18 -11.11 9.89
CA LEU A 62 8.14 -10.04 10.11
C LEU A 62 7.46 -8.86 10.81
N ASP A 63 7.96 -8.47 11.97
CA ASP A 63 7.29 -7.50 12.83
C ASP A 63 8.24 -6.50 13.51
N GLY A 64 8.06 -5.20 13.23
CA GLY A 64 8.77 -4.14 13.95
C GLY A 64 10.14 -3.76 13.38
N PHE A 65 10.28 -3.74 12.06
CA PHE A 65 11.53 -3.38 11.38
C PHE A 65 11.38 -2.23 10.39
N THR A 66 12.43 -1.42 10.27
CA THR A 66 12.68 -0.61 9.06
C THR A 66 13.53 -1.42 8.07
N LEU A 67 13.07 -1.57 6.83
CA LEU A 67 13.80 -2.20 5.72
C LEU A 67 14.28 -1.10 4.76
N THR A 68 15.59 -0.96 4.61
CA THR A 68 16.16 0.15 3.83
C THR A 68 17.41 -0.20 3.04
N ASN A 69 17.75 0.68 2.09
CA ASN A 69 18.94 0.58 1.25
C ASN A 69 19.07 -0.78 0.53
N GLY A 70 17.96 -1.43 0.23
CA GLY A 70 17.94 -2.63 -0.60
C GLY A 70 18.16 -2.28 -2.07
N LYS A 71 18.95 -3.10 -2.79
CA LYS A 71 19.17 -2.97 -4.24
C LYS A 71 19.24 -4.33 -4.92
N SER A 72 18.31 -4.61 -5.82
CA SER A 72 18.25 -5.91 -6.51
C SER A 72 17.61 -5.80 -7.89
N GLY A 73 17.58 -6.89 -8.67
CA GLY A 73 16.77 -6.96 -9.90
C GLY A 73 15.27 -6.88 -9.60
N ASN A 74 14.80 -7.54 -8.54
CA ASN A 74 13.40 -7.49 -8.13
C ASN A 74 13.29 -7.36 -6.61
N GLY A 75 12.41 -6.47 -6.13
CA GLY A 75 12.10 -6.34 -4.71
C GLY A 75 13.28 -5.81 -3.91
N GLY A 76 13.55 -4.51 -3.96
CA GLY A 76 14.64 -3.91 -3.20
C GLY A 76 14.48 -4.11 -1.69
N GLY A 77 13.30 -3.82 -1.15
CA GLY A 77 13.00 -4.09 0.26
C GLY A 77 12.70 -5.57 0.50
N ILE A 78 11.66 -6.09 -0.17
CA ILE A 78 11.20 -7.47 -0.01
C ILE A 78 11.03 -8.13 -1.37
N TYR A 79 11.65 -9.29 -1.54
CA TYR A 79 11.39 -10.19 -2.65
C TYR A 79 10.63 -11.42 -2.15
N ASN A 80 9.46 -11.68 -2.73
CA ASN A 80 8.65 -12.87 -2.47
C ASN A 80 8.44 -13.67 -3.76
N ARG A 81 8.92 -14.92 -3.78
CA ARG A 81 8.61 -15.92 -4.80
C ARG A 81 8.08 -17.18 -4.14
N LEU A 82 6.87 -17.59 -4.54
CA LEU A 82 6.20 -18.77 -3.96
C LEU A 82 6.12 -18.70 -2.42
N SER A 83 5.99 -17.50 -1.85
CA SER A 83 6.13 -17.24 -0.42
C SER A 83 5.14 -16.15 0.02
N SER A 84 4.27 -16.46 0.98
CA SER A 84 3.15 -15.60 1.37
C SER A 84 3.23 -15.16 2.85
N PRO A 85 4.28 -14.42 3.27
CA PRO A 85 4.44 -14.05 4.69
C PRO A 85 3.42 -13.01 5.17
N LEU A 86 3.31 -12.86 6.49
CA LEU A 86 2.69 -11.71 7.14
C LEU A 86 3.77 -10.68 7.49
N ILE A 87 3.62 -9.47 6.96
CA ILE A 87 4.50 -8.33 7.22
C ILE A 87 3.70 -7.30 8.00
N ARG A 88 4.12 -6.96 9.23
CA ARG A 88 3.35 -6.01 10.04
C ARG A 88 4.20 -5.07 10.87
N ASN A 89 3.69 -3.86 11.14
CA ASN A 89 4.43 -2.83 11.89
C ASN A 89 5.82 -2.56 11.29
N VAL A 90 5.89 -2.45 9.96
CA VAL A 90 7.15 -2.35 9.21
C VAL A 90 7.19 -1.07 8.38
N VAL A 91 8.38 -0.50 8.23
CA VAL A 91 8.64 0.61 7.30
C VAL A 91 9.55 0.10 6.19
N ILE A 92 9.10 0.10 4.95
CA ILE A 92 9.87 -0.25 3.75
C ILE A 92 10.22 1.04 3.03
N LYS A 93 11.48 1.49 3.12
CA LYS A 93 11.87 2.79 2.57
C LYS A 93 13.24 2.88 1.94
N ASN A 94 13.38 3.77 0.96
CA ASN A 94 14.64 4.03 0.27
C ASN A 94 15.26 2.76 -0.33
N ASN A 95 14.43 1.87 -0.87
CA ASN A 95 14.88 0.69 -1.58
C ASN A 95 14.78 0.91 -3.09
N LYS A 96 15.62 0.21 -3.83
CA LYS A 96 15.74 0.34 -5.27
C LYS A 96 15.72 -1.04 -5.94
N SER A 97 15.04 -1.17 -7.06
CA SER A 97 15.19 -2.36 -7.90
C SER A 97 14.81 -2.10 -9.36
N ASP A 98 15.01 -3.11 -10.21
CA ASP A 98 14.60 -3.03 -11.62
C ASP A 98 13.11 -3.33 -11.79
N GLY A 99 12.50 -4.09 -10.87
CA GLY A 99 11.05 -4.25 -10.71
C GLY A 99 10.65 -4.28 -9.23
N GLY A 100 9.55 -3.63 -8.82
CA GLY A 100 9.07 -3.66 -7.44
C GLY A 100 10.02 -2.98 -6.46
N GLY A 101 10.20 -1.66 -6.56
CA GLY A 101 11.23 -0.91 -5.82
C GLY A 101 11.27 -1.24 -4.33
N GLY A 102 10.10 -1.20 -3.69
CA GLY A 102 9.92 -1.63 -2.30
C GLY A 102 9.70 -3.14 -2.20
N VAL A 103 8.68 -3.65 -2.89
CA VAL A 103 8.23 -5.05 -2.79
C VAL A 103 8.00 -5.64 -4.17
N TRP A 104 8.49 -6.87 -4.36
CA TRP A 104 8.13 -7.72 -5.48
C TRP A 104 7.45 -9.00 -4.98
N SER A 105 6.26 -9.30 -5.51
CA SER A 105 5.52 -10.53 -5.22
C SER A 105 5.22 -11.32 -6.48
N TYR A 106 5.68 -12.56 -6.52
CA TYR A 106 5.47 -13.48 -7.64
C TYR A 106 4.90 -14.82 -7.15
N ILE A 107 3.69 -15.16 -7.59
CA ILE A 107 2.96 -16.35 -7.12
C ILE A 107 2.92 -16.39 -5.59
N SER A 108 2.60 -15.25 -4.98
CA SER A 108 2.78 -14.99 -3.54
C SER A 108 1.64 -14.12 -3.00
N ASN A 109 1.00 -14.55 -1.92
CA ASN A 109 -0.19 -13.91 -1.35
C ASN A 109 0.14 -13.28 0.01
N ALA A 110 1.16 -12.42 0.06
CA ALA A 110 1.58 -11.79 1.31
C ALA A 110 0.52 -10.84 1.88
N GLU A 111 0.48 -10.75 3.22
CA GLU A 111 -0.41 -9.85 3.94
C GLU A 111 0.43 -8.72 4.57
N PHE A 112 -0.03 -7.47 4.46
CA PHE A 112 0.60 -6.27 5.01
C PHE A 112 -0.34 -5.58 6.00
N GLU A 113 0.11 -5.39 7.24
CA GLU A 113 -0.68 -4.78 8.32
C GLU A 113 0.11 -3.68 9.04
N ASN A 114 -0.41 -2.45 9.08
CA ASN A 114 0.30 -1.31 9.70
C ASN A 114 1.69 -1.10 9.09
N VAL A 115 1.75 -1.00 7.76
CA VAL A 115 3.01 -0.89 7.00
C VAL A 115 3.10 0.46 6.28
N SER A 116 4.30 1.04 6.25
CA SER A 116 4.60 2.20 5.40
C SER A 116 5.58 1.80 4.30
N ILE A 117 5.19 1.97 3.04
CA ILE A 117 6.02 1.71 1.85
C ILE A 117 6.29 3.05 1.18
N ILE A 118 7.45 3.64 1.45
CA ILE A 118 7.72 5.03 1.09
C ILE A 118 9.08 5.24 0.44
N ASN A 119 9.17 6.19 -0.50
CA ASN A 119 10.43 6.60 -1.12
C ASN A 119 11.20 5.43 -1.77
N ASN A 120 10.50 4.44 -2.33
CA ASN A 120 11.14 3.36 -3.07
C ASN A 120 11.15 3.68 -4.56
N ASP A 121 12.17 3.19 -5.28
CA ASP A 121 12.45 3.58 -6.66
C ASP A 121 12.65 2.35 -7.55
N CYS A 122 11.88 2.26 -8.63
CA CYS A 122 11.97 1.23 -9.65
C CYS A 122 12.52 1.85 -10.93
N THR A 123 13.77 1.50 -11.29
CA THR A 123 14.57 2.32 -12.23
C THR A 123 14.85 1.75 -13.60
N ALA A 124 14.48 0.49 -13.88
CA ALA A 124 14.79 -0.13 -15.16
C ALA A 124 13.76 0.23 -16.24
N PHE A 125 14.23 0.58 -17.43
CA PHE A 125 13.35 0.90 -18.56
C PHE A 125 12.63 -0.34 -19.14
N SER A 126 13.12 -1.55 -18.88
CA SER A 126 12.60 -2.81 -19.42
C SER A 126 12.05 -3.73 -18.33
N GLY A 127 11.20 -3.18 -17.44
CA GLY A 127 10.77 -3.87 -16.22
C GLY A 127 10.34 -2.94 -15.07
N GLY A 128 10.34 -1.63 -15.33
CA GLY A 128 10.20 -0.53 -14.37
C GLY A 128 8.81 -0.36 -13.80
N TYR A 129 8.25 -1.45 -13.29
CA TYR A 129 6.89 -1.52 -12.80
C TYR A 129 6.87 -1.56 -11.27
N GLY A 130 5.92 -0.84 -10.65
CA GLY A 130 5.69 -0.93 -9.21
C GLY A 130 6.81 -0.26 -8.40
N GLY A 131 6.77 1.06 -8.24
CA GLY A 131 7.78 1.76 -7.42
C GLY A 131 7.71 1.32 -5.96
N GLY A 132 6.49 1.27 -5.41
CA GLY A 132 6.24 0.72 -4.08
C GLY A 132 6.11 -0.80 -4.11
N ILE A 133 5.11 -1.31 -4.81
CA ILE A 133 4.79 -2.74 -4.91
C ILE A 133 4.59 -3.14 -6.38
N ALA A 134 5.22 -4.23 -6.80
CA ALA A 134 4.89 -4.96 -8.01
C ALA A 134 4.39 -6.37 -7.67
N SER A 135 3.28 -6.78 -8.28
CA SER A 135 2.71 -8.11 -8.09
C SER A 135 2.31 -8.78 -9.39
N ARG A 136 2.61 -10.07 -9.49
CA ARG A 136 2.29 -10.93 -10.63
C ARG A 136 1.84 -12.32 -10.16
N PHE A 137 0.73 -12.83 -10.68
CA PHE A 137 0.05 -14.04 -10.20
C PHE A 137 -0.17 -14.07 -8.68
N SER A 138 -0.45 -12.92 -8.07
CA SER A 138 -0.37 -12.71 -6.62
C SER A 138 -1.59 -11.99 -6.07
N ASN A 139 -2.11 -12.47 -4.94
CA ASN A 139 -3.27 -11.88 -4.27
C ASN A 139 -2.84 -11.27 -2.93
N LEU A 140 -2.48 -9.99 -2.92
CA LEU A 140 -2.03 -9.34 -1.68
C LEU A 140 -3.20 -8.69 -0.92
N LYS A 141 -3.05 -8.65 0.39
CA LYS A 141 -3.99 -7.97 1.30
C LYS A 141 -3.24 -6.89 2.06
N LEU A 142 -3.75 -5.66 2.01
CA LEU A 142 -3.16 -4.50 2.66
C LEU A 142 -4.19 -3.90 3.62
N THR A 143 -3.83 -3.82 4.89
CA THR A 143 -4.67 -3.23 5.96
C THR A 143 -3.87 -2.17 6.71
N ASN A 144 -4.41 -0.96 6.82
CA ASN A 144 -3.74 0.18 7.48
C ASN A 144 -2.34 0.44 6.87
N VAL A 145 -2.29 0.60 5.54
CA VAL A 145 -1.03 0.75 4.81
C VAL A 145 -0.92 2.15 4.21
N VAL A 146 0.29 2.73 4.27
CA VAL A 146 0.64 3.96 3.56
C VAL A 146 1.61 3.60 2.43
N ILE A 147 1.29 4.01 1.20
CA ILE A 147 2.15 3.88 0.03
C ILE A 147 2.36 5.27 -0.55
N ALA A 148 3.55 5.85 -0.32
CA ALA A 148 3.77 7.25 -0.68
C ALA A 148 5.14 7.56 -1.25
N ASN A 149 5.19 8.54 -2.16
CA ASN A 149 6.43 9.03 -2.75
C ASN A 149 7.28 7.93 -3.42
N ASN A 150 6.65 6.85 -3.88
CA ASN A 150 7.36 5.82 -4.63
C ASN A 150 7.38 6.17 -6.12
N LYS A 151 8.43 5.73 -6.80
CA LYS A 151 8.67 6.04 -8.19
C LYS A 151 8.85 4.78 -9.03
N ALA A 152 8.20 4.75 -10.18
CA ALA A 152 8.42 3.75 -11.23
C ALA A 152 8.81 4.45 -12.53
N SER A 153 9.75 3.90 -13.28
CA SER A 153 10.12 4.45 -14.59
C SER A 153 9.08 4.17 -15.69
N GLN A 154 8.19 3.19 -15.50
CA GLN A 154 7.10 2.87 -16.43
C GLN A 154 5.74 3.03 -15.74
N ASP A 155 5.11 1.94 -15.28
CA ASP A 155 3.76 1.96 -14.72
C ASP A 155 3.72 1.68 -13.22
N GLY A 156 2.67 2.18 -12.57
CA GLY A 156 2.38 1.80 -11.18
C GLY A 156 3.38 2.39 -10.20
N GLY A 157 3.45 3.71 -10.10
CA GLY A 157 4.41 4.39 -9.22
C GLY A 157 4.29 3.91 -7.77
N GLY A 158 3.07 3.82 -7.25
CA GLY A 158 2.78 3.20 -5.97
C GLY A 158 2.67 1.69 -6.12
N ILE A 159 1.76 1.26 -6.98
CA ILE A 159 1.38 -0.13 -7.14
C ILE A 159 1.27 -0.50 -8.61
N TRP A 160 1.87 -1.61 -8.99
CA TRP A 160 1.63 -2.31 -10.25
C TRP A 160 1.08 -3.72 -10.02
N LEU A 161 0.00 -4.04 -10.74
CA LEU A 161 -0.68 -5.32 -10.75
C LEU A 161 -0.70 -5.91 -12.16
N ALA A 162 -0.23 -7.15 -12.30
CA ALA A 162 -0.33 -7.87 -13.56
C ALA A 162 -0.71 -9.33 -13.42
N GLU A 163 -1.32 -9.85 -14.49
CA GLU A 163 -1.54 -11.28 -14.73
C GLU A 163 -2.12 -12.06 -13.53
N LYS A 164 -3.45 -12.18 -13.48
CA LYS A 164 -4.18 -12.95 -12.46
C LYS A 164 -3.74 -12.62 -11.03
N SER A 165 -3.63 -11.33 -10.78
CA SER A 165 -3.34 -10.75 -9.47
C SER A 165 -4.51 -9.92 -8.97
N SER A 166 -4.81 -9.99 -7.69
CA SER A 166 -5.84 -9.15 -7.07
C SER A 166 -5.33 -8.48 -5.81
N TYR A 167 -5.98 -7.39 -5.42
CA TYR A 167 -5.81 -6.75 -4.12
C TYR A 167 -7.11 -6.59 -3.37
N SER A 168 -6.97 -6.74 -2.06
CA SER A 168 -7.90 -6.24 -1.06
C SER A 168 -7.22 -5.15 -0.24
N LEU A 169 -7.68 -3.91 -0.42
CA LEU A 169 -7.16 -2.73 0.26
C LEU A 169 -8.19 -2.23 1.29
N THR A 170 -7.80 -2.18 2.55
CA THR A 170 -8.62 -1.65 3.65
C THR A 170 -7.85 -0.61 4.44
N ASN A 171 -8.42 0.60 4.60
CA ASN A 171 -7.77 1.72 5.29
C ASN A 171 -6.37 2.02 4.71
N VAL A 172 -6.29 2.19 3.39
CA VAL A 172 -5.02 2.39 2.68
C VAL A 172 -4.94 3.81 2.14
N SER A 173 -3.76 4.43 2.24
CA SER A 173 -3.46 5.71 1.59
C SER A 173 -2.38 5.52 0.52
N ILE A 174 -2.66 5.94 -0.71
CA ILE A 174 -1.75 5.84 -1.87
C ILE A 174 -1.57 7.25 -2.44
N THR A 175 -0.47 7.90 -2.11
CA THR A 175 -0.30 9.34 -2.38
C THR A 175 1.07 9.72 -2.89
N ASN A 176 1.13 10.77 -3.73
CA ASN A 176 2.40 11.33 -4.22
C ASN A 176 3.30 10.32 -4.95
N ASN A 177 2.74 9.24 -5.49
CA ASN A 177 3.53 8.28 -6.25
C ASN A 177 3.61 8.69 -7.72
N ILE A 178 4.73 8.34 -8.35
CA ILE A 178 5.08 8.81 -9.69
C ILE A 178 5.38 7.61 -10.58
N SER A 179 4.73 7.54 -11.74
CA SER A 179 5.09 6.61 -12.81
C SER A 179 5.52 7.41 -14.06
N GLY A 180 6.22 6.77 -14.99
CA GLY A 180 6.63 7.37 -16.27
C GLY A 180 5.51 7.38 -17.30
N ASP A 181 4.65 6.37 -17.27
CA ASP A 181 3.64 6.10 -18.31
C ASP A 181 2.21 6.21 -17.75
N GLU A 182 1.70 5.20 -17.03
CA GLU A 182 0.34 5.24 -16.48
C GLU A 182 0.26 4.79 -15.02
N GLY A 183 -0.80 5.21 -14.33
CA GLY A 183 -1.14 4.73 -13.00
C GLY A 183 -0.09 5.07 -11.96
N GLY A 184 0.22 6.36 -11.81
CA GLY A 184 1.12 6.86 -10.77
C GLY A 184 0.80 6.29 -9.39
N GLY A 185 -0.49 6.20 -9.04
CA GLY A 185 -0.93 5.56 -7.80
C GLY A 185 -1.03 4.04 -7.99
N ILE A 186 -1.99 3.60 -8.79
CA ILE A 186 -2.17 2.20 -9.14
C ILE A 186 -2.29 2.02 -10.65
N TYR A 187 -1.53 1.07 -11.18
CA TYR A 187 -1.75 0.48 -12.49
C TYR A 187 -2.18 -0.97 -12.35
N THR A 188 -3.19 -1.39 -13.11
CA THR A 188 -3.53 -2.80 -13.27
C THR A 188 -3.75 -3.16 -14.74
N ASN A 189 -3.24 -4.32 -15.14
CA ASN A 189 -3.71 -5.09 -16.31
C ASN A 189 -4.12 -6.52 -15.93
N SER A 190 -4.43 -6.72 -14.65
CA SER A 190 -4.89 -8.01 -14.15
C SER A 190 -6.33 -8.32 -14.56
N GLU A 191 -6.59 -9.60 -14.76
CA GLU A 191 -7.89 -10.20 -15.10
C GLU A 191 -8.71 -10.57 -13.85
N ASP A 192 -8.36 -10.06 -12.67
CA ASP A 192 -9.10 -10.32 -11.43
C ASP A 192 -9.70 -9.02 -10.85
N GLY A 193 -10.89 -9.13 -10.25
CA GLY A 193 -11.55 -8.02 -9.58
C GLY A 193 -10.81 -7.58 -8.30
N ASN A 194 -10.85 -6.29 -7.99
CA ASN A 194 -10.16 -5.70 -6.84
C ASN A 194 -11.15 -5.02 -5.90
N ASN A 195 -10.85 -5.03 -4.59
CA ASN A 195 -11.72 -4.47 -3.57
C ASN A 195 -11.00 -3.36 -2.78
N LEU A 196 -11.56 -2.16 -2.82
CA LEU A 196 -11.09 -1.00 -2.07
C LEU A 196 -12.15 -0.59 -1.06
N THR A 197 -11.79 -0.54 0.22
CA THR A 197 -12.65 -0.05 1.31
C THR A 197 -11.88 0.95 2.16
N ASN A 198 -12.44 2.14 2.35
CA ASN A 198 -11.80 3.24 3.10
C ASN A 198 -10.41 3.59 2.54
N VAL A 199 -10.29 3.69 1.22
CA VAL A 199 -9.03 3.97 0.54
C VAL A 199 -8.98 5.41 0.07
N THR A 200 -7.83 6.06 0.25
CA THR A 200 -7.53 7.36 -0.33
C THR A 200 -6.43 7.23 -1.37
N ILE A 201 -6.71 7.61 -2.61
CA ILE A 201 -5.72 7.71 -3.69
C ILE A 201 -5.72 9.16 -4.16
N ALA A 202 -4.61 9.87 -3.96
CA ALA A 202 -4.54 11.31 -4.23
C ALA A 202 -3.15 11.75 -4.69
N ASN A 203 -3.11 12.76 -5.58
CA ASN A 203 -1.89 13.42 -6.03
C ASN A 203 -0.82 12.45 -6.56
N ASN A 204 -1.22 11.42 -7.32
CA ASN A 204 -0.27 10.57 -8.01
C ASN A 204 -0.21 10.94 -9.48
N THR A 205 0.97 10.84 -10.10
CA THR A 205 1.22 11.31 -11.48
C THR A 205 1.73 10.18 -12.37
N PRO A 206 1.30 10.11 -13.64
CA PRO A 206 0.49 11.10 -14.35
C PRO A 206 -1.02 10.98 -14.08
N ASN A 207 -1.49 9.82 -13.61
CA ASN A 207 -2.87 9.62 -13.16
C ASN A 207 -2.93 8.77 -11.89
N ALA A 208 -3.95 8.96 -11.07
CA ALA A 208 -4.13 8.27 -9.81
C ALA A 208 -4.31 6.76 -10.01
N VAL A 209 -5.17 6.39 -10.95
CA VAL A 209 -5.51 4.98 -11.20
C VAL A 209 -5.66 4.73 -12.69
N LYS A 210 -5.02 3.67 -13.18
CA LYS A 210 -5.30 3.04 -14.47
C LYS A 210 -5.99 1.70 -14.23
N LEU A 211 -7.29 1.68 -14.49
CA LEU A 211 -8.13 0.49 -14.39
C LEU A 211 -8.18 -0.22 -15.75
N SER A 212 -7.90 -1.51 -15.74
CA SER A 212 -8.20 -2.42 -16.84
C SER A 212 -8.44 -3.83 -16.29
N GLY A 213 -9.01 -4.71 -17.14
CA GLY A 213 -9.43 -6.04 -16.74
C GLY A 213 -10.82 -6.05 -16.06
N GLU A 214 -10.96 -6.85 -15.02
CA GLU A 214 -12.24 -7.12 -14.34
C GLU A 214 -12.75 -5.97 -13.47
N LEU A 215 -13.99 -6.12 -12.97
CA LEU A 215 -14.70 -5.11 -12.19
C LEU A 215 -14.05 -4.84 -10.82
N TRP A 216 -13.83 -3.55 -10.51
CA TRP A 216 -13.38 -3.08 -9.19
C TRP A 216 -14.55 -2.66 -8.32
N TYR A 217 -14.54 -3.05 -7.04
CA TYR A 217 -15.52 -2.58 -6.07
C TYR A 217 -14.88 -1.54 -5.15
N ILE A 218 -15.35 -0.31 -5.24
CA ILE A 218 -14.81 0.85 -4.54
C ILE A 218 -15.84 1.33 -3.52
N LYS A 219 -15.51 1.24 -2.23
CA LYS A 219 -16.43 1.55 -1.13
C LYS A 219 -15.81 2.54 -0.17
N ASN A 220 -16.58 3.54 0.29
CA ASN A 220 -16.13 4.52 1.28
C ASN A 220 -14.79 5.18 0.93
N SER A 221 -14.50 5.39 -0.36
CA SER A 221 -13.16 5.71 -0.84
C SER A 221 -13.11 7.04 -1.59
N ILE A 222 -11.90 7.62 -1.64
CA ILE A 222 -11.59 8.89 -2.29
C ILE A 222 -10.55 8.63 -3.38
N LEU A 223 -10.91 8.83 -4.64
CA LEU A 223 -9.98 8.73 -5.76
C LEU A 223 -9.89 10.10 -6.47
N TYR A 224 -8.73 10.74 -6.37
CA TYR A 224 -8.42 12.04 -6.97
C TYR A 224 -7.04 12.03 -7.66
N GLY A 225 -6.93 12.76 -8.77
CA GLY A 225 -5.75 12.78 -9.64
C GLY A 225 -5.96 11.97 -10.93
N GLY A 226 -7.21 11.80 -11.39
CA GLY A 226 -7.55 11.09 -12.62
C GLY A 226 -7.67 9.57 -12.48
N THR A 227 -8.86 9.05 -12.77
CA THR A 227 -9.12 7.61 -12.93
C THR A 227 -9.40 7.33 -14.39
N THR A 228 -8.60 6.45 -15.00
CA THR A 228 -8.77 5.99 -16.37
C THR A 228 -9.32 4.56 -16.37
N GLY A 229 -10.13 4.23 -17.38
CA GLY A 229 -10.94 3.01 -17.40
C GLY A 229 -12.31 3.18 -16.74
N SER A 230 -13.23 2.25 -17.01
CA SER A 230 -14.63 2.32 -16.58
C SER A 230 -15.12 1.08 -15.83
N ASN A 231 -14.28 0.06 -15.66
CA ASN A 231 -14.66 -1.21 -15.06
C ASN A 231 -14.60 -1.13 -13.53
N TYR A 232 -15.48 -0.32 -12.94
CA TYR A 232 -15.64 -0.25 -11.50
C TYR A 232 -17.09 0.06 -11.10
N GLU A 233 -17.44 -0.40 -9.91
CA GLU A 233 -18.63 0.00 -9.16
C GLU A 233 -18.21 0.73 -7.91
N ALA A 234 -18.70 1.96 -7.76
CA ALA A 234 -18.44 2.80 -6.61
C ALA A 234 -19.68 2.93 -5.73
N ASN A 235 -19.52 2.80 -4.42
CA ASN A 235 -20.55 3.04 -3.41
C ASN A 235 -19.99 3.93 -2.30
N ASN A 236 -20.79 4.90 -1.83
CA ASN A 236 -20.40 5.82 -0.75
C ASN A 236 -19.02 6.46 -0.95
N SER A 237 -18.64 6.70 -2.21
CA SER A 237 -17.30 7.12 -2.60
C SER A 237 -17.35 8.43 -3.38
N ILE A 238 -16.19 9.06 -3.50
CA ILE A 238 -15.98 10.20 -4.39
C ILE A 238 -14.85 9.87 -5.36
N ILE A 239 -15.11 10.12 -6.65
CA ILE A 239 -14.15 9.91 -7.73
C ILE A 239 -14.12 11.20 -8.56
N GLU A 240 -12.93 11.76 -8.73
CA GLU A 240 -12.74 13.01 -9.46
C GLU A 240 -13.35 12.95 -10.87
N GLY A 241 -14.04 14.03 -11.27
CA GLY A 241 -14.72 14.13 -12.55
C GLY A 241 -16.04 13.35 -12.66
N LYS A 242 -16.48 12.64 -11.61
CA LYS A 242 -17.76 11.93 -11.58
C LYS A 242 -18.80 12.71 -10.80
N THR A 243 -20.02 12.79 -11.33
CA THR A 243 -21.12 13.56 -10.73
C THR A 243 -22.31 12.70 -10.28
N SER A 244 -22.30 11.40 -10.60
CA SER A 244 -23.36 10.48 -10.18
C SER A 244 -23.39 10.34 -8.66
N THR A 245 -24.59 10.45 -8.10
CA THR A 245 -24.87 10.23 -6.67
C THR A 245 -25.55 8.90 -6.38
N ALA A 246 -25.62 8.01 -7.39
CA ALA A 246 -26.13 6.66 -7.20
C ALA A 246 -25.30 5.91 -6.14
N ASN A 247 -25.93 4.96 -5.44
CA ASN A 247 -25.29 4.14 -4.39
C ASN A 247 -24.58 4.95 -3.29
N GLY A 248 -25.13 6.12 -2.95
CA GLY A 248 -24.58 6.98 -1.89
C GLY A 248 -23.30 7.72 -2.27
N ASN A 249 -22.89 7.70 -3.55
CA ASN A 249 -21.71 8.43 -4.00
C ASN A 249 -21.89 9.96 -3.90
N ILE A 250 -20.76 10.66 -3.84
CA ILE A 250 -20.71 12.12 -3.75
C ILE A 250 -20.33 12.67 -5.12
N SER A 251 -21.08 13.66 -5.60
CA SER A 251 -20.72 14.38 -6.82
C SER A 251 -19.44 15.18 -6.62
N ALA A 252 -18.44 14.96 -7.47
CA ALA A 252 -17.16 15.66 -7.44
C ALA A 252 -17.21 17.08 -8.07
N SER A 253 -18.39 17.55 -8.48
CA SER A 253 -18.56 18.88 -9.11
C SER A 253 -18.07 20.00 -8.18
N GLY A 254 -17.06 20.76 -8.62
CA GLY A 254 -16.47 21.85 -7.84
C GLY A 254 -15.65 21.41 -6.62
N ILE A 255 -15.42 20.11 -6.43
CA ILE A 255 -14.61 19.59 -5.31
C ILE A 255 -13.17 19.42 -5.77
N THR A 256 -12.24 20.02 -5.02
CA THR A 256 -10.79 19.93 -5.25
C THR A 256 -10.10 19.19 -4.10
N LEU A 257 -8.82 18.82 -4.26
CA LEU A 257 -8.02 18.27 -3.15
C LEU A 257 -7.99 19.20 -1.92
N ALA A 258 -7.92 20.53 -2.12
CA ALA A 258 -7.91 21.51 -1.02
C ALA A 258 -9.29 21.67 -0.33
N THR A 259 -10.36 21.21 -0.99
CA THR A 259 -11.70 21.08 -0.39
C THR A 259 -11.76 19.85 0.53
N LEU A 260 -11.08 18.76 0.15
CA LEU A 260 -11.14 17.48 0.85
C LEU A 260 -10.19 17.39 2.04
N PHE A 261 -8.97 17.92 1.89
CA PHE A 261 -7.85 17.65 2.79
C PHE A 261 -7.27 18.94 3.41
N ASN A 262 -6.64 18.81 4.57
CA ASN A 262 -6.08 19.96 5.32
C ASN A 262 -4.97 20.67 4.54
N ASN A 263 -3.94 19.93 4.09
CA ASN A 263 -2.82 20.52 3.36
C ASN A 263 -2.18 19.51 2.37
N PRO A 264 -2.89 19.18 1.27
CA PRO A 264 -2.42 18.18 0.32
C PRO A 264 -1.10 18.56 -0.36
N GLY A 265 -0.80 19.87 -0.50
CA GLY A 265 0.47 20.35 -1.06
C GLY A 265 1.70 20.05 -0.19
N SER A 266 1.49 19.79 1.10
CA SER A 266 2.54 19.31 2.03
C SER A 266 2.37 17.82 2.38
N ALA A 267 1.68 17.07 1.54
CA ALA A 267 1.36 15.65 1.73
C ALA A 267 0.50 15.32 2.97
N ASP A 268 -0.24 16.30 3.51
CA ASP A 268 -1.24 16.06 4.55
C ASP A 268 -2.62 15.80 3.94
N TYR A 269 -2.95 14.51 3.83
CA TYR A 269 -4.22 14.00 3.33
C TYR A 269 -5.21 13.65 4.46
N THR A 270 -5.04 14.23 5.65
CA THR A 270 -6.10 14.16 6.66
C THR A 270 -7.30 15.00 6.21
N LEU A 271 -8.51 14.52 6.49
CA LEU A 271 -9.74 15.18 6.06
C LEU A 271 -9.86 16.56 6.72
N LYS A 272 -10.13 17.57 5.90
CA LYS A 272 -10.34 18.94 6.34
C LYS A 272 -11.63 19.06 7.15
N LEU A 273 -11.66 19.90 8.18
CA LEU A 273 -12.92 20.22 8.85
C LEU A 273 -13.91 20.81 7.83
N GLY A 274 -15.14 20.27 7.80
CA GLY A 274 -16.15 20.65 6.81
C GLY A 274 -15.96 19.98 5.44
N SER A 275 -14.99 19.06 5.31
CA SER A 275 -14.83 18.27 4.10
C SER A 275 -16.13 17.52 3.75
N PRO A 276 -16.56 17.54 2.48
CA PRO A 276 -17.86 16.99 2.06
C PRO A 276 -17.96 15.48 2.25
N VAL A 277 -16.83 14.79 2.43
CA VAL A 277 -16.76 13.33 2.61
C VAL A 277 -16.82 12.89 4.08
N ILE A 278 -16.75 13.82 5.04
CA ILE A 278 -16.87 13.49 6.46
C ILE A 278 -18.27 12.95 6.74
N ASN A 279 -18.34 11.79 7.41
CA ASN A 279 -19.58 11.08 7.77
C ASN A 279 -20.46 10.69 6.57
N LYS A 280 -19.85 10.45 5.40
CA LYS A 280 -20.56 9.98 4.19
C LYS A 280 -20.34 8.51 3.83
N GLY A 281 -19.38 7.86 4.49
CA GLY A 281 -19.19 6.42 4.38
C GLY A 281 -20.34 5.64 5.00
N ASP A 282 -20.51 4.40 4.57
CA ASP A 282 -21.46 3.45 5.15
C ASP A 282 -20.73 2.38 5.96
N ASN A 283 -21.15 2.22 7.22
CA ASN A 283 -20.59 1.23 8.14
C ASN A 283 -20.89 -0.22 7.70
N ILE A 284 -21.92 -0.49 6.89
CA ILE A 284 -22.19 -1.85 6.39
C ILE A 284 -21.05 -2.38 5.52
N HIS A 285 -20.24 -1.47 4.96
CA HIS A 285 -19.09 -1.81 4.13
C HIS A 285 -17.81 -2.04 4.95
N PHE A 286 -17.86 -1.87 6.28
CA PHE A 286 -16.71 -2.07 7.16
C PHE A 286 -17.11 -2.89 8.40
N SER A 287 -16.69 -4.16 8.42
CA SER A 287 -16.91 -5.03 9.57
C SER A 287 -15.95 -4.67 10.72
N GLY A 288 -16.45 -4.69 11.96
CA GLY A 288 -15.65 -4.40 13.16
C GLY A 288 -15.84 -3.01 13.77
N LEU A 289 -16.77 -2.20 13.26
CA LEU A 289 -17.29 -1.02 13.96
C LEU A 289 -18.43 -1.43 14.88
N ASN A 290 -18.14 -2.14 15.96
CA ASN A 290 -19.04 -2.13 17.12
C ASN A 290 -19.03 -0.71 17.73
N GLU A 291 -20.19 -0.26 18.20
CA GLU A 291 -20.64 1.14 18.45
C GLU A 291 -19.74 2.08 19.29
N LYS A 292 -18.51 1.68 19.67
CA LYS A 292 -17.61 2.44 20.55
C LYS A 292 -16.58 3.31 19.84
N HIS A 293 -16.55 3.38 18.52
CA HIS A 293 -15.68 4.30 17.78
C HIS A 293 -16.38 5.59 17.34
N GLN A 294 -17.40 6.03 18.07
CA GLN A 294 -17.79 7.44 18.02
C GLN A 294 -16.62 8.27 18.55
N ARG A 295 -16.19 9.26 17.78
CA ARG A 295 -15.19 10.27 18.20
C ARG A 295 -15.50 10.70 19.63
N PRO A 296 -14.50 10.85 20.53
CA PRO A 296 -14.73 11.56 21.78
C PRO A 296 -15.34 12.92 21.42
N GLY A 297 -16.48 13.22 22.03
CA GLY A 297 -17.11 14.52 21.93
C GLY A 297 -16.11 15.62 22.28
N ARG A 298 -16.32 16.78 21.66
CA ARG A 298 -15.60 18.04 21.83
C ARG A 298 -15.19 18.33 23.27
#